data_AF-A0AAN9T5Y4-F1
#
_entry.id   AF-A0AAN9T5Y4-F1
#
_cell.length_a   1.000
_cell.length_b   1.000
_cell.length_c   1.000
_cell.angle_alpha   90.00
_cell.angle_beta   90.00
_cell.angle_gamma   90.00
#
_symmetry.space_group_name_H-M   'P 1'
#
loop_
_entity.id
_entity.type
_entity.pdbx_description
1 polymer ?
#
loop_
_entity_poly.entity_id
_entity_poly.type
_entity_poly.pdbx_seq_one_letter_code
_entity_poly.pdbx_strand_id
1 'polypeptide(L)'
;MAEKCQSKVFVESDSEQIDCAVCLQSCVHPTVLPCGHIFCYLCVKGLRRTTKMCAMCRHEFPDDLIENPTLLRPIESSLDAGFEDGHQWFYEGRNGWWQYDERTSKDIEEAFKRGNTTCDVSIAGKIYIVDFVEMEQKQKQNVLRSRRIKRDLSTIPKKGISGIRAAASSQTTEELETRLAMLNLFEPRDE
;
A
#
# COMPACT_ATOMS: atom_id res chain seq x y z
N MET A 1 -18.80 -25.98 0.85
CA MET A 1 -17.54 -25.96 1.64
C MET A 1 -16.51 -25.28 0.76
N ALA A 2 -15.97 -24.13 1.17
CA ALA A 2 -14.92 -23.46 0.40
C ALA A 2 -13.64 -24.27 0.58
N GLU A 3 -13.16 -24.93 -0.48
CA GLU A 3 -11.84 -25.54 -0.46
C GLU A 3 -10.81 -24.43 -0.13
N LYS A 4 -10.01 -24.70 0.90
CA LYS A 4 -9.05 -23.73 1.43
C LYS A 4 -7.97 -23.55 0.37
N CYS A 5 -7.99 -22.43 -0.35
CA CYS A 5 -7.01 -22.08 -1.38
C CYS A 5 -5.68 -21.65 -0.73
N GLN A 6 -5.11 -22.50 0.14
CA GLN A 6 -3.83 -22.25 0.82
C GLN A 6 -2.70 -22.38 -0.21
N SER A 7 -2.61 -21.42 -1.12
CA SER A 7 -1.39 -21.20 -1.89
C SER A 7 -0.30 -20.87 -0.88
N LYS A 8 0.66 -21.78 -0.73
CA LYS A 8 1.83 -21.57 0.13
C LYS A 8 2.63 -20.39 -0.42
N VAL A 9 3.19 -19.60 0.50
CA VAL A 9 3.94 -18.40 0.18
C VAL A 9 5.40 -18.69 0.43
N PHE A 10 6.21 -18.66 -0.62
CA PHE A 10 7.66 -18.77 -0.52
C PHE A 10 8.22 -17.39 -0.14
N VAL A 11 8.91 -17.32 1.00
CA VAL A 11 9.66 -16.12 1.39
C VAL A 11 10.99 -16.15 0.65
N GLU A 12 11.00 -15.67 -0.59
CA GLU A 12 12.24 -15.54 -1.35
C GLU A 12 12.94 -14.20 -1.07
N SER A 13 14.26 -14.24 -0.98
CA SER A 13 15.14 -13.07 -0.87
C SER A 13 15.47 -12.43 -2.22
N ASP A 14 14.83 -12.85 -3.33
CA ASP A 14 15.18 -12.36 -4.65
C ASP A 14 13.95 -11.92 -5.46
N SER A 15 13.93 -10.62 -5.77
CA SER A 15 13.42 -9.95 -6.98
C SER A 15 12.18 -10.43 -7.78
N GLU A 16 11.29 -11.30 -7.28
CA GLU A 16 10.07 -11.62 -8.03
C GLU A 16 9.05 -10.47 -7.97
N GLN A 17 8.68 -9.94 -9.14
CA GLN A 17 7.61 -8.95 -9.27
C GLN A 17 6.26 -9.65 -9.13
N ILE A 18 5.64 -9.53 -7.95
CA ILE A 18 4.32 -10.11 -7.68
C ILE A 18 3.26 -9.20 -8.27
N ASP A 19 2.46 -9.68 -9.22
CA ASP A 19 1.35 -8.89 -9.78
C ASP A 19 0.06 -9.00 -8.95
N CYS A 20 -0.61 -7.86 -8.79
CA CYS A 20 -1.86 -7.77 -8.04
C CYS A 20 -3.05 -8.07 -8.94
N ALA A 21 -3.81 -9.14 -8.66
CA ALA A 21 -5.00 -9.49 -9.46
C ALA A 21 -6.20 -8.50 -9.34
N VAL A 22 -6.12 -7.50 -8.46
CA VAL A 22 -7.15 -6.44 -8.35
C VAL A 22 -6.88 -5.29 -9.30
N CYS A 23 -5.64 -4.81 -9.38
CA CYS A 23 -5.28 -3.68 -10.24
C CYS A 23 -4.55 -4.10 -11.53
N LEU A 24 -4.19 -5.38 -11.66
CA LEU A 24 -3.46 -5.95 -12.80
C LEU A 24 -2.10 -5.27 -13.04
N GLN A 25 -1.38 -4.95 -11.97
CA GLN A 25 -0.08 -4.27 -11.98
C GLN A 25 0.79 -4.84 -10.84
N SER A 26 2.10 -4.67 -10.91
CA SER A 26 3.04 -5.14 -9.88
C SER A 26 2.75 -4.55 -8.50
N CYS A 27 2.76 -5.39 -7.47
CA CYS A 27 2.28 -5.05 -6.14
C CYS A 27 3.09 -3.92 -5.50
N VAL A 28 2.38 -2.88 -5.06
CA VAL A 28 2.93 -1.86 -4.16
C VAL A 28 2.58 -2.26 -2.74
N HIS A 29 3.63 -2.45 -1.92
CA HIS A 29 3.54 -3.01 -0.56
C HIS A 29 2.71 -4.32 -0.54
N PRO A 30 3.23 -5.40 -1.15
CA PRO A 30 2.54 -6.69 -1.24
C PRO A 30 2.11 -7.17 0.14
N THR A 31 0.80 -7.36 0.31
CA THR A 31 0.15 -7.78 1.55
C THR A 31 -0.42 -9.18 1.39
N VAL A 32 -0.02 -10.09 2.27
CA VAL A 32 -0.53 -11.46 2.32
C VAL A 32 -1.81 -11.49 3.15
N LEU A 33 -2.86 -12.10 2.61
CA LEU A 33 -4.09 -12.36 3.34
C LEU A 33 -4.01 -13.69 4.10
N PRO A 34 -4.85 -13.92 5.14
CA PRO A 34 -4.92 -15.22 5.82
C PRO A 34 -5.22 -16.43 4.92
N CYS A 35 -5.83 -16.16 3.77
CA CYS A 35 -6.11 -17.17 2.75
C CYS A 35 -4.92 -17.48 1.81
N GLY A 36 -3.77 -16.82 1.95
CA GLY A 36 -2.59 -17.02 1.11
C GLY A 36 -2.44 -16.07 -0.08
N HIS A 37 -3.54 -15.49 -0.57
CA HIS A 37 -3.48 -14.57 -1.71
C HIS A 37 -2.82 -13.23 -1.38
N ILE A 38 -2.12 -12.67 -2.38
CA ILE A 38 -1.32 -11.46 -2.26
C ILE A 38 -1.89 -10.35 -3.14
N PHE A 39 -1.99 -9.13 -2.60
CA PHE A 39 -2.42 -7.94 -3.33
C PHE A 39 -1.64 -6.71 -2.84
N CYS A 40 -1.74 -5.57 -3.55
CA CYS A 40 -1.26 -4.30 -3.01
C CYS A 40 -1.99 -3.98 -1.69
N TYR A 41 -1.29 -3.39 -0.71
CA TYR A 41 -1.92 -2.92 0.53
C TYR A 41 -3.15 -2.03 0.29
N LEU A 42 -3.05 -1.07 -0.65
CA LEU A 42 -4.18 -0.20 -0.99
C LEU A 42 -5.34 -0.93 -1.69
N CYS A 43 -5.06 -2.01 -2.43
CA CYS A 43 -6.11 -2.86 -3.02
C CYS A 43 -6.84 -3.65 -1.92
N VAL A 44 -6.11 -4.25 -0.96
CA VAL A 44 -6.69 -4.89 0.22
C VAL A 44 -7.55 -3.90 1.02
N LYS A 45 -7.05 -2.68 1.24
CA LYS A 45 -7.76 -1.60 1.91
C LYS A 45 -9.04 -1.17 1.18
N GLY A 46 -9.03 -1.19 -0.15
CA GLY A 46 -10.20 -0.98 -0.98
C GLY A 46 -11.24 -2.09 -0.79
N LEU A 47 -10.82 -3.36 -0.96
CA LEU A 47 -11.67 -4.53 -0.79
C LEU A 47 -12.28 -4.61 0.62
N ARG A 48 -11.52 -4.32 1.67
CA ARG A 48 -12.02 -4.30 3.06
C ARG A 48 -13.16 -3.30 3.26
N ARG A 49 -13.17 -2.19 2.52
CA ARG A 49 -14.21 -1.15 2.64
C ARG A 49 -15.47 -1.47 1.84
N THR A 50 -15.37 -2.32 0.82
CA THR A 50 -16.47 -2.62 -0.09
C THR A 50 -17.05 -4.01 0.17
N THR A 51 -16.25 -5.06 -0.02
CA THR A 51 -16.70 -6.46 0.00
C THR A 51 -16.29 -7.21 1.26
N LYS A 52 -15.21 -6.78 1.95
CA LYS A 52 -14.60 -7.49 3.10
C LYS A 52 -14.16 -8.92 2.80
N MET A 53 -13.92 -9.24 1.53
CA MET A 53 -13.59 -10.59 1.07
C MET A 53 -12.42 -10.57 0.08
N CYS A 54 -11.68 -11.68 0.04
CA CYS A 54 -10.62 -11.90 -0.94
C CYS A 54 -11.19 -11.90 -2.37
N ALA A 55 -10.57 -11.14 -3.28
CA ALA A 55 -11.02 -11.06 -4.67
C ALA A 55 -10.88 -12.40 -5.43
N MET A 56 -10.01 -13.31 -4.97
CA MET A 56 -9.74 -14.58 -5.64
C MET A 56 -10.55 -15.74 -5.06
N CYS A 57 -10.55 -15.92 -3.74
CA CYS A 57 -11.22 -17.07 -3.10
C CYS A 57 -12.45 -16.71 -2.23
N ARG A 58 -12.79 -15.42 -2.12
CA ARG A 58 -13.90 -14.91 -1.30
C ARG A 58 -13.80 -15.18 0.21
N HIS A 59 -12.64 -15.61 0.70
CA HIS A 59 -12.39 -15.72 2.14
C HIS A 59 -12.55 -14.35 2.82
N GLU A 60 -13.21 -14.32 3.98
CA GLU A 60 -13.48 -13.09 4.72
C GLU A 60 -12.20 -12.48 5.28
N PHE A 61 -12.18 -11.16 5.38
CA PHE A 61 -11.05 -10.44 5.96
C PHE A 61 -11.19 -10.33 7.48
N PRO A 62 -10.12 -10.56 8.25
CA PRO A 62 -10.12 -10.27 9.68
C PRO A 62 -10.29 -8.76 9.90
N ASP A 63 -10.87 -8.40 11.05
CA ASP A 63 -11.27 -7.02 11.30
C ASP A 63 -10.10 -6.03 11.45
N ASP A 64 -8.95 -6.54 11.90
CA ASP A 64 -7.73 -5.80 12.17
C ASP A 64 -6.73 -5.83 10.99
N LEU A 65 -7.08 -6.47 9.86
CA LEU A 65 -6.20 -6.65 8.69
C LEU A 65 -5.46 -5.38 8.22
N ILE A 66 -6.12 -4.23 8.33
CA ILE A 66 -5.59 -2.94 7.85
C ILE A 66 -4.64 -2.29 8.85
N GLU A 67 -4.86 -2.53 10.14
CA GLU A 67 -4.02 -2.00 11.22
C GLU A 67 -2.81 -2.92 11.45
N ASN A 68 -2.98 -4.23 11.25
CA ASN A 68 -1.97 -5.28 11.44
C ASN A 68 -1.70 -6.08 10.14
N PRO A 69 -1.31 -5.46 9.03
CA PRO A 69 -1.07 -6.17 7.77
C PRO A 69 0.16 -7.08 7.86
N THR A 70 0.12 -8.22 7.16
CA THR A 70 1.30 -9.06 6.88
C THR A 70 1.90 -8.62 5.55
N LEU A 71 2.97 -7.84 5.61
CA LEU A 71 3.66 -7.33 4.42
C LEU A 71 4.80 -8.27 4.05
N LEU A 72 4.92 -8.63 2.77
CA LEU A 72 6.05 -9.46 2.31
C LEU A 72 7.38 -8.71 2.29
N ARG A 73 7.32 -7.38 2.27
CA ARG A 73 8.50 -6.52 2.22
C ARG A 73 8.35 -5.38 3.24
N PRO A 74 9.37 -5.11 4.07
CA PRO A 74 9.43 -3.90 4.88
C PRO A 74 9.28 -2.65 4.02
N ILE A 75 8.73 -1.58 4.62
CA ILE A 75 8.62 -0.27 3.94
C ILE A 75 9.83 0.64 4.17
N GLU A 76 10.83 0.20 4.93
CA GLU A 76 11.96 1.01 5.41
C GLU A 76 12.75 1.62 4.27
N SER A 77 13.09 0.81 3.27
CA SER A 77 13.78 1.27 2.06
C SER A 77 12.97 2.30 1.26
N SER A 78 11.65 2.33 1.43
CA SER A 78 10.75 3.27 0.74
C SER A 78 10.44 4.52 1.57
N LEU A 79 10.78 4.56 2.86
CA LEU A 79 10.45 5.69 3.73
C LEU A 79 11.23 6.95 3.36
N ASP A 80 12.50 6.82 3.03
CA ASP A 80 13.37 7.96 2.67
C ASP A 80 13.67 8.02 1.16
N ALA A 81 13.07 7.12 0.37
CA ALA A 81 13.14 7.15 -1.08
C ALA A 81 12.44 8.41 -1.62
N GLY A 82 13.24 9.32 -2.17
CA GLY A 82 12.78 10.49 -2.91
C GLY A 82 12.98 10.35 -4.41
N PHE A 83 12.48 11.32 -5.15
CA PHE A 83 12.83 11.53 -6.56
C PHE A 83 14.29 12.02 -6.68
N GLU A 84 14.73 12.30 -7.92
CA GLU A 84 16.10 12.73 -8.25
C GLU A 84 16.59 13.94 -7.42
N ASP A 85 15.68 14.83 -7.03
CA ASP A 85 15.94 16.02 -6.22
C ASP A 85 15.69 15.80 -4.71
N GLY A 86 15.57 14.55 -4.28
CA GLY A 86 15.33 14.15 -2.90
C GLY A 86 13.94 14.46 -2.36
N HIS A 87 12.99 14.89 -3.21
CA HIS A 87 11.63 15.21 -2.76
C HIS A 87 10.68 14.02 -2.84
N GLN A 88 9.54 14.13 -2.17
CA GLN A 88 8.47 13.16 -2.15
C GLN A 88 7.11 13.85 -1.94
N TRP A 89 6.01 13.16 -2.30
CA TRP A 89 4.65 13.65 -2.12
C TRP A 89 3.99 13.14 -0.84
N PHE A 90 3.28 14.05 -0.18
CA PHE A 90 2.62 13.79 1.09
C PHE A 90 1.18 14.30 1.10
N TYR A 91 0.34 13.65 1.90
CA TYR A 91 -1.01 14.11 2.21
C TYR A 91 -1.26 14.18 3.72
N GLU A 92 -2.08 15.15 4.10
CA GLU A 92 -2.36 15.43 5.50
C GLU A 92 -3.22 14.33 6.13
N GLY A 93 -2.74 13.77 7.24
CA GLY A 93 -3.49 12.93 8.16
C GLY A 93 -3.87 13.68 9.43
N ARG A 94 -4.57 12.98 10.35
CA ARG A 94 -4.72 13.49 11.72
C ARG A 94 -3.33 13.62 12.36
N ASN A 95 -2.95 14.83 12.75
CA ASN A 95 -1.71 15.15 13.46
C ASN A 95 -0.43 14.69 12.74
N GLY A 96 -0.32 14.93 11.44
CA GLY A 96 0.93 14.67 10.69
C GLY A 96 0.71 14.23 9.26
N TRP A 97 1.81 14.02 8.55
CA TRP A 97 1.83 13.74 7.12
C TRP A 97 1.99 12.25 6.83
N TRP A 98 1.29 11.79 5.80
CA TRP A 98 1.50 10.48 5.20
C TRP A 98 2.20 10.66 3.86
N GLN A 99 3.16 9.80 3.56
CA GLN A 99 3.68 9.69 2.21
C GLN A 99 2.64 9.00 1.32
N TYR A 100 2.50 9.44 0.07
CA TYR A 100 1.84 8.61 -0.94
C TYR A 100 2.68 7.35 -1.22
N ASP A 101 2.04 6.29 -1.71
CA ASP A 101 2.78 5.11 -2.16
C ASP A 101 3.50 5.43 -3.48
N GLU A 102 4.55 4.66 -3.79
CA GLU A 102 5.45 4.90 -4.92
C GLU A 102 4.71 5.14 -6.25
N ARG A 103 3.70 4.31 -6.56
CA ARG A 103 2.95 4.42 -7.82
C ARG A 103 2.16 5.73 -7.85
N THR A 104 1.38 6.01 -6.81
CA THR A 104 0.61 7.25 -6.73
C THR A 104 1.53 8.48 -6.75
N SER A 105 2.65 8.44 -6.04
CA SER A 105 3.65 9.51 -6.05
C SER A 105 4.20 9.76 -7.44
N LYS A 106 4.49 8.70 -8.22
CA LYS A 106 4.98 8.83 -9.59
C LYS A 106 3.94 9.49 -10.51
N ASP A 107 2.68 9.07 -10.42
CA ASP A 107 1.59 9.68 -11.21
C ASP A 107 1.43 11.17 -10.89
N ILE A 108 1.54 11.55 -9.61
CA ILE A 108 1.48 12.95 -9.16
C ILE A 108 2.70 13.74 -9.67
N GLU A 109 3.90 13.22 -9.50
CA GLU A 109 5.15 13.88 -9.89
C GLU A 109 5.22 14.10 -11.41
N GLU A 110 4.82 13.12 -12.22
CA GLU A 110 4.79 13.24 -13.68
C GLU A 110 3.82 14.35 -14.13
N ALA A 111 2.62 14.42 -13.53
CA ALA A 111 1.66 15.47 -13.84
C ALA A 111 2.16 16.85 -13.41
N PHE A 112 2.76 16.94 -12.22
CA PHE A 112 3.33 18.17 -11.70
C PHE A 112 4.47 18.69 -12.60
N LYS A 113 5.42 17.82 -12.99
CA LYS A 113 6.53 18.17 -13.89
C LYS A 113 6.06 18.61 -15.28
N ARG A 114 4.90 18.14 -15.75
CA ARG A 114 4.29 18.57 -17.02
C ARG A 114 3.60 19.93 -16.93
N GLY A 115 3.51 20.53 -15.73
CA GLY A 115 2.81 21.79 -15.51
C GLY A 115 1.29 21.66 -15.55
N ASN A 116 0.75 20.45 -15.37
CA ASN A 116 -0.69 20.28 -15.20
C ASN A 116 -1.14 21.02 -13.94
N THR A 117 -2.36 21.57 -13.95
CA THR A 117 -2.95 22.18 -12.74
C THR A 117 -3.61 21.15 -11.82
N THR A 118 -4.01 20.01 -12.37
CA THR A 118 -4.58 18.89 -11.62
C THR A 118 -4.20 17.54 -12.21
N CYS A 119 -4.34 16.46 -11.45
CA CYS A 119 -4.35 15.09 -11.96
C CYS A 119 -5.32 14.18 -11.19
N ASP A 120 -5.70 13.07 -11.81
CA ASP A 120 -6.53 12.04 -11.18
C ASP A 120 -5.65 10.91 -10.64
N VAL A 121 -5.92 10.47 -9.42
CA VAL A 121 -5.25 9.31 -8.81
C VAL A 121 -6.27 8.35 -8.20
N SER A 122 -5.98 7.05 -8.27
CA SER A 122 -6.83 5.99 -7.71
C SER A 122 -6.25 5.48 -6.39
N ILE A 123 -6.93 5.79 -5.28
CA ILE A 123 -6.47 5.44 -3.92
C ILE A 123 -7.51 4.57 -3.23
N ALA A 124 -7.15 3.31 -2.99
CA ALA A 124 -8.01 2.31 -2.34
C ALA A 124 -9.42 2.21 -2.97
N GLY A 125 -9.46 2.15 -4.30
CA GLY A 125 -10.70 1.99 -5.08
C GLY A 125 -11.56 3.25 -5.21
N LYS A 126 -11.03 4.42 -4.86
CA LYS A 126 -11.71 5.72 -5.03
C LYS A 126 -10.81 6.67 -5.82
N ILE A 127 -11.43 7.46 -6.69
CA ILE A 127 -10.74 8.47 -7.51
C ILE A 127 -10.68 9.79 -6.74
N TYR A 128 -9.48 10.35 -6.64
CA TYR A 128 -9.20 11.67 -6.09
C TYR A 128 -8.64 12.56 -7.20
N ILE A 129 -8.99 13.84 -7.14
CA ILE A 129 -8.33 14.90 -7.91
C ILE A 129 -7.27 15.48 -6.99
N VAL A 130 -6.03 15.49 -7.46
CA VAL A 130 -4.91 16.23 -6.87
C VAL A 130 -4.86 17.58 -7.56
N ASP A 131 -5.02 18.64 -6.79
CA ASP A 131 -5.03 20.03 -7.25
C ASP A 131 -3.71 20.70 -6.84
N PHE A 132 -2.90 21.06 -7.85
CA PHE A 132 -1.58 21.66 -7.66
C PHE A 132 -1.63 23.17 -7.40
N VAL A 133 -2.79 23.80 -7.63
CA VAL A 133 -2.98 25.23 -7.35
C VAL A 133 -3.38 25.41 -5.89
N GLU A 134 -4.40 24.69 -5.46
CA GLU A 134 -4.89 24.73 -4.08
C GLU A 134 -4.04 23.89 -3.11
N MET A 135 -3.18 23.01 -3.66
CA MET A 135 -2.40 22.05 -2.89
C MET A 135 -3.29 21.18 -2.00
N GLU A 136 -4.32 20.60 -2.61
CA GLU A 136 -5.25 19.69 -1.96
C GLU A 136 -5.58 18.46 -2.81
N GLN A 137 -5.97 17.37 -2.16
CA GLN A 137 -6.60 16.23 -2.81
C GLN A 137 -8.07 16.10 -2.40
N LYS A 138 -8.98 16.03 -3.38
CA LYS A 138 -10.44 15.96 -3.17
C LYS A 138 -11.01 14.69 -3.80
N GLN A 139 -11.86 13.96 -3.09
CA GLN A 139 -12.50 12.77 -3.67
C GLN A 139 -13.55 13.19 -4.72
N LYS A 140 -13.49 12.65 -5.94
CA LYS A 140 -14.42 13.04 -7.03
C LYS A 140 -15.91 12.88 -6.69
N GLN A 141 -16.24 11.81 -5.97
CA GLN A 141 -17.62 11.49 -5.60
C GLN A 141 -18.08 12.17 -4.29
N ASN A 142 -17.16 12.78 -3.53
CA ASN A 142 -17.46 13.41 -2.25
C ASN A 142 -16.40 14.46 -1.92
N VAL A 143 -16.62 15.68 -2.41
CA VAL A 143 -15.65 16.79 -2.30
C VAL A 143 -15.40 17.27 -0.87
N LEU A 144 -16.28 16.95 0.09
CA LEU A 144 -16.06 17.24 1.52
C LEU A 144 -14.88 16.45 2.08
N ARG A 145 -14.48 15.37 1.41
CA ARG A 145 -13.29 14.60 1.75
C ARG A 145 -12.06 15.21 1.06
N SER A 146 -11.66 16.38 1.55
CA SER A 146 -10.41 17.06 1.16
C SER A 146 -9.28 16.80 2.16
N ARG A 147 -8.04 16.83 1.69
CA ARG A 147 -6.82 16.84 2.51
C ARG A 147 -5.79 17.73 1.82
N ARG A 148 -5.03 18.50 2.60
CA ARG A 148 -3.86 19.20 2.09
C ARG A 148 -2.83 18.21 1.58
N ILE A 149 -2.10 18.59 0.53
CA ILE A 149 -0.95 17.85 0.01
C ILE A 149 0.29 18.75 0.05
N LYS A 150 1.47 18.13 -0.05
CA LYS A 150 2.71 18.85 -0.29
C LYS A 150 3.74 17.99 -1.00
N ARG A 151 4.65 18.66 -1.70
CA ARG A 151 5.92 18.12 -2.16
C ARG A 151 7.01 18.67 -1.26
N ASP A 152 7.77 17.80 -0.62
CA ASP A 152 8.76 18.18 0.40
C ASP A 152 9.90 17.17 0.40
N LEU A 153 10.97 17.40 1.18
CA LEU A 153 12.08 16.46 1.29
C LEU A 153 11.58 15.07 1.73
N SER A 154 12.15 14.01 1.15
CA SER A 154 11.82 12.63 1.53
C SER A 154 12.15 12.33 2.98
N THR A 155 12.98 13.12 3.67
CA THR A 155 13.41 12.85 5.05
C THR A 155 12.55 13.52 6.12
N ILE A 156 11.49 14.26 5.74
CA ILE A 156 10.65 14.94 6.74
C ILE A 156 9.97 13.96 7.70
N PRO A 157 9.64 14.39 8.95
CA PRO A 157 8.84 13.58 9.85
C PRO A 157 7.49 13.20 9.23
N LYS A 158 7.21 11.89 9.23
CA LYS A 158 6.02 11.30 8.62
C LYS A 158 5.50 10.12 9.42
N LYS A 159 4.24 9.79 9.21
CA LYS A 159 3.56 8.68 9.91
C LYS A 159 3.87 7.33 9.28
N GLY A 160 4.27 7.32 8.01
CA GLY A 160 4.49 6.14 7.17
C GLY A 160 3.96 6.37 5.75
N ILE A 161 3.65 5.28 5.03
CA ILE A 161 3.30 5.30 3.61
C ILE A 161 1.87 4.80 3.40
N SER A 162 0.99 5.63 2.83
CA SER A 162 -0.38 5.27 2.41
C SER A 162 -1.27 4.61 3.50
N GLY A 163 -0.92 4.80 4.79
CA GLY A 163 -1.59 4.21 5.95
C GLY A 163 -0.84 3.07 6.63
N ILE A 164 0.24 2.55 6.03
CA ILE A 164 1.18 1.64 6.68
C ILE A 164 2.09 2.48 7.57
N ARG A 165 2.05 2.24 8.88
CA ARG A 165 2.84 3.01 9.85
C ARG A 165 4.33 2.73 9.70
N ALA A 166 5.16 3.76 9.83
CA ALA A 166 6.62 3.60 9.87
C ALA A 166 7.04 2.65 11.00
N ALA A 167 6.40 2.70 12.18
CA ALA A 167 6.70 1.76 13.27
C ALA A 167 6.32 0.29 12.99
N ALA A 168 5.48 0.03 11.98
CA ALA A 168 5.13 -1.34 11.57
C ALA A 168 6.13 -1.90 10.53
N SER A 169 7.18 -1.13 10.18
CA SER A 169 8.17 -1.48 9.17
C SER A 169 9.22 -2.49 9.66
N SER A 170 9.42 -2.61 10.97
CA SER A 170 10.51 -3.36 11.59
C SER A 170 10.32 -4.88 11.60
N GLN A 171 9.45 -5.41 10.73
CA GLN A 171 9.25 -6.86 10.65
C GLN A 171 10.54 -7.50 10.15
N THR A 172 11.20 -8.26 11.02
CA THR A 172 12.34 -9.10 10.62
C THR A 172 11.85 -10.22 9.72
N THR A 173 12.74 -10.81 8.93
CA THR A 173 12.43 -12.00 8.14
C THR A 173 11.83 -13.10 9.02
N GLU A 174 12.38 -13.31 10.23
CA GLU A 174 11.89 -14.28 11.21
C GLU A 174 10.47 -13.97 11.71
N GLU A 175 10.12 -12.70 11.92
CA GLU A 175 8.75 -12.30 12.28
C GLU A 175 7.77 -12.55 11.12
N LEU A 176 8.18 -12.27 9.88
CA LEU A 176 7.37 -12.55 8.70
C LEU A 176 7.14 -14.06 8.54
N GLU A 177 8.20 -14.87 8.63
CA GLU A 177 8.13 -16.33 8.60
C GLU A 177 7.22 -16.86 9.69
N THR A 178 7.35 -16.35 10.93
CA THR A 178 6.49 -16.71 12.06
C THR A 178 5.02 -16.39 11.76
N ARG A 179 4.73 -15.21 11.20
CA ARG A 179 3.35 -14.81 10.83
C ARG A 179 2.79 -15.67 9.71
N LEU A 180 3.59 -16.03 8.72
CA LEU A 180 3.19 -16.92 7.63
C LEU A 180 2.98 -18.36 8.15
N ALA A 181 3.82 -18.82 9.07
CA ALA A 181 3.68 -20.13 9.72
C ALA A 181 2.39 -20.21 10.54
N MET A 182 2.04 -19.16 11.31
CA MET A 182 0.77 -19.08 12.04
C MET A 182 -0.46 -19.16 11.12
N LEU A 183 -0.34 -18.72 9.87
CA LEU A 183 -1.39 -18.81 8.86
C LEU A 183 -1.39 -20.14 8.10
N ASN A 184 -0.45 -21.05 8.40
CA ASN A 184 -0.15 -22.26 7.63
C ASN A 184 0.17 -21.94 6.15
N LEU A 185 0.88 -20.84 5.92
CA LEU A 185 1.28 -20.35 4.61
C LEU A 185 2.79 -20.42 4.38
N PHE A 186 3.57 -20.78 5.40
CA PHE A 186 5.02 -20.93 5.29
C PHE A 186 5.41 -22.35 4.90
N GLU A 187 6.35 -22.46 3.97
CA GLU A 187 7.02 -23.72 3.62
C GLU A 187 8.54 -23.49 3.75
N PRO A 188 9.23 -24.10 4.73
CA PRO A 188 10.69 -24.05 4.76
C PRO A 188 11.25 -24.78 3.54
N ARG A 189 12.37 -24.31 2.98
CA ARG A 189 13.02 -24.98 1.85
C ARG A 189 13.48 -26.38 2.30
N ASP A 190 13.13 -27.41 1.54
CA ASP A 190 13.78 -28.72 1.66
C ASP A 190 15.24 -28.57 1.19
N GLU A 191 16.22 -28.87 2.07
CA GLU A 191 17.67 -28.86 1.78
C GLU A 191 18.05 -29.78 0.61
#